data_AF-A0A0B2X1D8-F1
#
_entry.id   AF-A0A0B2X1D8-F1
#
_cell.length_a   1.000
_cell.length_b   1.000
_cell.length_c   1.000
_cell.angle_alpha   90.00
_cell.angle_beta   90.00
_cell.angle_gamma   90.00
#
_symmetry.space_group_name_H-M   'P 1'
#
loop_
_entity.id
_entity.type
_entity.pdbx_description
1 polymer ?
#
loop_
_entity_poly.entity_id
_entity_poly.type
_entity_poly.pdbx_seq_one_letter_code
_entity_poly.pdbx_strand_id
1 'polypeptide(L)'
;MEPQDLSMVDEDEQRDEVEAQLPLSLDEQRVLDLFDQLQQLRLEIAIINAQASHVPTTSHNDDEAVSEETQQALLEARANFRLRNDVIESVMTVNPILKAVHNGTNASPPEKDLLPLIEQRDQSAINVAKHAADVADVRSNLTEVQSAMARVIRQNVGLTSTLFELAEEVKQKQASRLDDEETQSEIRRLEAAMRASRQRWRVIKGVASGIVAGSGVDWARDAKLREVVLDLDGDE
;
A
#
# COMPACT_ATOMS: atom_id res chain seq x y z
N MET A 1 27.65 -7.18 8.45
CA MET A 1 27.61 -5.75 8.08
C MET A 1 28.83 -5.53 7.22
N GLU A 2 28.75 -5.31 5.92
CA GLU A 2 27.68 -4.84 5.02
C GLU A 2 27.79 -5.55 3.66
N PRO A 3 26.70 -5.65 2.89
CA PRO A 3 26.73 -6.08 1.49
C PRO A 3 27.14 -4.89 0.60
N GLN A 4 28.07 -5.14 -0.33
CA GLN A 4 28.32 -4.28 -1.48
C GLN A 4 27.29 -4.60 -2.55
N ASP A 5 26.10 -4.00 -2.43
CA ASP A 5 25.17 -3.82 -3.55
C ASP A 5 25.00 -2.32 -3.66
N LEU A 6 25.52 -1.70 -4.71
CA LEU A 6 25.10 -0.40 -5.26
C LEU A 6 26.01 -0.06 -6.46
N SER A 7 25.44 -0.16 -7.67
CA SER A 7 25.79 0.58 -8.92
C SER A 7 25.62 -0.26 -10.21
N MET A 8 24.51 -1.00 -10.36
CA MET A 8 24.11 -1.55 -11.66
C MET A 8 22.88 -0.87 -12.26
N VAL A 9 22.39 0.23 -11.69
CA VAL A 9 21.15 0.89 -12.16
C VAL A 9 21.43 2.12 -13.05
N ASP A 10 22.63 2.72 -12.97
CA ASP A 10 22.86 4.01 -13.63
C ASP A 10 23.41 3.90 -15.07
N GLU A 11 23.90 2.73 -15.50
CA GLU A 11 24.44 2.56 -16.87
C GLU A 11 23.35 2.30 -17.92
N ASP A 12 22.22 1.71 -17.53
CA ASP A 12 21.11 1.42 -18.45
C ASP A 12 20.21 2.66 -18.66
N GLU A 13 19.95 3.46 -17.62
CA GLU A 13 19.19 4.73 -17.75
C GLU A 13 19.91 5.75 -18.64
N GLN A 14 21.25 5.81 -18.58
CA GLN A 14 22.06 6.71 -19.42
C GLN A 14 22.19 6.23 -20.87
N ARG A 15 22.00 4.92 -21.14
CA ARG A 15 21.97 4.38 -22.52
C ARG A 15 20.62 4.66 -23.18
N ASP A 16 19.53 4.53 -22.43
CA ASP A 16 18.18 4.81 -22.93
C ASP A 16 17.98 6.30 -23.29
N GLU A 17 18.58 7.24 -22.54
CA GLU A 17 18.51 8.68 -22.88
C GLU A 17 19.29 9.06 -24.15
N VAL A 18 20.36 8.32 -24.48
CA VAL A 18 21.18 8.57 -25.67
C VAL A 18 20.58 7.90 -26.92
N GLU A 19 19.82 6.81 -26.75
CA GLU A 19 19.08 6.15 -27.84
C GLU A 19 17.77 6.86 -28.23
N ALA A 20 17.24 7.75 -27.38
CA ALA A 20 15.97 8.45 -27.63
C ALA A 20 16.08 9.70 -28.53
N GLN A 21 17.29 10.15 -28.87
CA GLN A 21 17.47 11.27 -29.80
C GLN A 21 17.36 10.74 -31.24
N LEU A 22 16.20 10.98 -31.86
CA LEU A 22 16.04 10.84 -33.31
C LEU A 22 17.25 11.52 -33.98
N PRO A 23 17.95 10.88 -34.93
CA PRO A 23 19.12 11.45 -35.59
C PRO A 23 18.70 12.53 -36.59
N LEU A 24 18.09 13.61 -36.08
CA LEU A 24 17.59 14.73 -36.86
C LEU A 24 18.74 15.71 -37.09
N SER A 25 18.89 16.13 -38.33
CA SER A 25 19.75 17.25 -38.70
C SER A 25 19.28 18.55 -38.03
N LEU A 26 20.20 19.48 -37.78
CA LEU A 26 19.89 20.81 -37.25
C LEU A 26 18.84 21.55 -38.10
N ASP A 27 18.88 21.35 -39.42
CA ASP A 27 17.89 21.93 -40.33
C ASP A 27 16.51 21.30 -40.16
N GLU A 28 16.43 19.99 -39.89
CA GLU A 28 15.17 19.27 -39.66
C GLU A 28 14.53 19.71 -38.35
N GLN A 29 15.34 19.86 -37.29
CA GLN A 29 14.88 20.41 -36.00
C GLN A 29 14.30 21.82 -36.18
N ARG A 30 15.00 22.69 -36.92
CA ARG A 30 14.51 24.04 -37.21
C ARG A 30 13.20 24.05 -38.00
N VAL A 31 13.02 23.11 -38.94
CA VAL A 31 11.78 22.97 -39.69
C VAL A 31 10.62 22.56 -38.77
N LEU A 32 10.86 21.66 -37.81
CA LEU A 32 9.86 21.26 -36.82
C LEU A 32 9.47 22.43 -35.91
N ASP A 33 10.44 23.20 -35.41
CA ASP A 33 10.16 24.39 -34.59
C ASP A 33 9.32 25.43 -35.35
N LEU A 34 9.60 25.63 -36.64
CA LEU A 34 8.81 26.51 -37.50
C LEU A 34 7.40 25.96 -37.76
N PHE A 35 7.26 24.64 -37.88
CA PHE A 35 5.96 24.01 -38.01
C PHE A 35 5.10 24.22 -36.76
N ASP A 36 5.68 24.06 -35.56
CA ASP A 36 4.98 24.29 -34.29
C ASP A 36 4.53 25.75 -34.15
N GLN A 37 5.41 26.70 -34.48
CA GLN A 37 5.06 28.13 -34.53
C GLN A 37 3.92 28.40 -35.53
N LEU A 38 3.94 27.76 -36.69
CA LEU A 38 2.91 27.91 -37.71
C LEU A 38 1.56 27.36 -37.22
N GLN A 39 1.56 26.23 -36.51
CA GLN A 39 0.34 25.67 -35.92
C GLN A 39 -0.25 26.56 -34.83
N GLN A 40 0.58 27.16 -34.00
CA GLN A 40 0.15 28.16 -33.02
C GLN A 40 -0.52 29.36 -33.71
N LEU A 41 0.12 29.94 -34.72
CA LEU A 41 -0.44 31.07 -35.46
C LEU A 41 -1.76 30.72 -36.16
N ARG A 42 -1.91 29.51 -36.69
CA ARG A 42 -3.17 29.04 -37.29
C ARG A 42 -4.30 28.97 -36.28
N LEU A 43 -4.01 28.56 -35.04
CA LEU A 43 -5.00 28.55 -33.96
C LEU A 43 -5.40 29.98 -33.58
N GLU A 44 -4.43 30.89 -33.43
CA GLU A 44 -4.68 32.30 -33.13
C GLU A 44 -5.57 32.95 -34.21
N ILE A 45 -5.27 32.72 -35.48
CA ILE A 45 -6.08 33.20 -36.62
C ILE A 45 -7.49 32.62 -36.57
N ALA A 46 -7.65 31.33 -36.25
CA ALA A 46 -8.96 30.69 -36.15
C ALA A 46 -9.82 31.33 -35.03
N ILE A 47 -9.21 31.65 -33.89
CA ILE A 47 -9.88 32.35 -32.78
C ILE A 47 -10.28 33.77 -33.19
N ILE A 48 -9.35 34.53 -33.80
CA ILE A 48 -9.62 35.90 -34.26
C ILE A 48 -10.75 35.91 -35.30
N ASN A 49 -10.76 34.96 -36.24
CA ASN A 49 -11.82 34.84 -37.24
C ASN A 49 -13.17 34.46 -36.63
N ALA A 50 -13.19 33.60 -35.61
CA ALA A 50 -14.42 33.26 -34.89
C ALA A 50 -14.96 34.48 -34.12
N GLN A 51 -14.08 35.29 -33.52
CA GLN A 51 -14.44 36.55 -32.89
C GLN A 51 -14.90 37.61 -33.90
N ALA A 52 -14.27 37.71 -35.07
CA ALA A 52 -14.61 38.70 -36.10
C ALA A 52 -15.89 38.36 -36.90
N SER A 53 -16.22 37.07 -37.02
CA SER A 53 -17.48 36.62 -37.62
C SER A 53 -18.70 36.93 -36.74
N HIS A 54 -18.47 37.38 -35.51
CA HIS A 54 -19.49 38.01 -34.69
C HIS A 54 -19.80 39.40 -35.24
N VAL A 55 -20.90 39.51 -36.00
CA VAL A 55 -21.53 40.81 -36.27
C VAL A 55 -22.38 41.13 -35.05
N PRO A 56 -22.01 42.11 -34.19
CA PRO A 56 -22.92 42.58 -33.17
C PRO A 56 -24.10 43.21 -33.92
N THR A 57 -25.25 42.54 -33.89
CA THR A 57 -26.49 43.18 -34.33
C THR A 57 -26.68 44.37 -33.41
N THR A 58 -26.45 45.56 -33.97
CA THR A 58 -26.61 46.85 -33.32
C THR A 58 -28.04 46.98 -32.78
N SER A 59 -28.21 46.65 -31.51
CA SER A 59 -29.22 47.24 -30.65
C SER A 59 -28.56 47.48 -29.31
N HIS A 60 -28.24 48.76 -29.05
CA HIS A 60 -27.90 49.24 -27.72
C HIS A 60 -28.85 48.62 -26.68
N ASN A 61 -28.29 47.93 -25.69
CA ASN A 61 -28.73 47.85 -24.28
C ASN A 61 -28.45 46.52 -23.54
N ASP A 62 -27.60 45.61 -24.04
CA ASP A 62 -27.19 44.42 -23.25
C ASP A 62 -25.66 44.23 -23.23
N ASP A 63 -24.98 45.13 -22.51
CA ASP A 63 -23.61 44.90 -22.03
C ASP A 63 -23.68 43.94 -20.82
N GLU A 64 -23.55 42.61 -21.03
CA GLU A 64 -22.83 41.68 -20.12
C GLU A 64 -22.93 40.18 -20.48
N ALA A 65 -23.84 39.75 -21.35
CA ALA A 65 -23.97 38.33 -21.70
C ALA A 65 -23.47 38.04 -23.12
N VAL A 66 -22.28 37.47 -23.24
CA VAL A 66 -21.84 36.74 -24.44
C VAL A 66 -22.96 35.74 -24.80
N SER A 67 -23.74 36.01 -25.85
CA SER A 67 -24.89 35.18 -26.26
C SER A 67 -24.47 33.71 -26.38
N GLU A 68 -25.29 32.78 -25.89
CA GLU A 68 -25.02 31.33 -25.92
C GLU A 68 -24.64 30.84 -27.32
N GLU A 69 -25.24 31.46 -28.36
CA GLU A 69 -24.95 31.19 -29.77
C GLU A 69 -23.49 31.48 -30.15
N THR A 70 -22.89 32.51 -29.57
CA THR A 70 -21.48 32.88 -29.84
C THR A 70 -20.50 31.93 -29.15
N GLN A 71 -20.85 31.44 -27.96
CA GLN A 71 -20.08 30.43 -27.27
C GLN A 71 -20.12 29.11 -28.04
N GLN A 72 -21.31 28.74 -28.54
CA GLN A 72 -21.48 27.55 -29.36
C GLN A 72 -20.73 27.65 -30.68
N ALA A 73 -20.79 28.79 -31.38
CA ALA A 73 -20.06 29.01 -32.63
C ALA A 73 -18.53 28.97 -32.43
N LEU A 74 -18.02 29.52 -31.32
CA LEU A 74 -16.59 29.44 -30.98
C LEU A 74 -16.17 28.00 -30.65
N LEU A 75 -16.99 27.27 -29.89
CA LEU A 75 -16.73 25.86 -29.56
C LEU A 75 -16.76 24.99 -30.82
N GLU A 76 -17.69 25.22 -31.73
CA GLU A 76 -17.79 24.52 -33.01
C GLU A 76 -16.59 24.83 -33.91
N ALA A 77 -16.18 26.10 -34.03
CA ALA A 77 -14.99 26.48 -34.77
C ALA A 77 -13.72 25.84 -34.19
N ARG A 78 -13.59 25.78 -32.86
CA ARG A 78 -12.47 25.11 -32.18
C ARG A 78 -12.48 23.60 -32.40
N ALA A 79 -13.65 22.96 -32.32
CA ALA A 79 -13.79 21.53 -32.59
C ALA A 79 -13.43 21.21 -34.04
N ASN A 80 -13.93 21.99 -35.00
CA ASN A 80 -13.64 21.82 -36.43
C ASN A 80 -12.15 22.04 -36.75
N PHE A 81 -11.51 23.03 -36.13
CA PHE A 81 -10.08 23.26 -36.29
C PHE A 81 -9.26 22.07 -35.77
N ARG A 82 -9.60 21.57 -34.57
CA ARG A 82 -8.94 20.39 -33.98
C ARG A 82 -9.11 19.16 -34.85
N LEU A 83 -10.34 18.81 -35.22
CA LEU A 83 -10.62 17.67 -36.09
C LEU A 83 -9.86 17.76 -37.42
N ARG A 84 -9.80 18.94 -38.03
CA ARG A 84 -9.03 19.14 -39.26
C ARG A 84 -7.54 18.91 -39.04
N ASN A 85 -6.98 19.43 -37.95
CA ASN A 85 -5.57 19.23 -37.63
C ASN A 85 -5.27 17.76 -37.33
N ASP A 86 -6.11 17.09 -36.55
CA ASP A 86 -5.99 15.66 -36.22
C ASP A 86 -6.03 14.79 -37.48
N VAL A 87 -6.91 15.10 -38.44
CA VAL A 87 -6.96 14.39 -39.74
C VAL A 87 -5.70 14.63 -40.55
N ILE A 88 -5.20 15.87 -40.60
CA ILE A 88 -3.96 16.19 -41.32
C ILE A 88 -2.77 15.47 -40.68
N GLU A 89 -2.66 15.50 -39.36
CA GLU A 89 -1.62 14.81 -38.59
C GLU A 89 -1.68 13.30 -38.79
N SER A 90 -2.87 12.71 -38.75
CA SER A 90 -3.06 11.28 -39.03
C SER A 90 -2.61 10.91 -40.45
N VAL A 91 -2.96 11.71 -41.46
CA VAL A 91 -2.50 11.47 -42.83
C VAL A 91 -0.98 11.63 -42.96
N MET A 92 -0.41 12.65 -42.31
CA MET A 92 1.04 12.94 -42.34
C MET A 92 1.87 11.88 -41.61
N THR A 93 1.31 11.21 -40.59
CA THR A 93 2.01 10.15 -39.83
C THR A 93 1.79 8.77 -40.44
N VAL A 94 0.56 8.43 -40.82
CA VAL A 94 0.22 7.09 -41.30
C VAL A 94 0.77 6.80 -42.70
N ASN A 95 0.76 7.77 -43.62
CA ASN A 95 1.21 7.54 -45.00
C ASN A 95 2.73 7.18 -45.08
N PRO A 96 3.64 7.89 -44.38
CA PRO A 96 5.04 7.47 -44.26
C PRO A 96 5.21 6.08 -43.63
N ILE A 97 4.48 5.77 -42.54
CA ILE A 97 4.55 4.45 -41.88
C ILE A 97 4.14 3.34 -42.85
N LEU A 98 3.02 3.49 -43.57
CA LEU A 98 2.56 2.50 -44.53
C LEU A 98 3.57 2.29 -45.67
N LYS A 99 4.18 3.37 -46.16
CA LYS A 99 5.21 3.27 -47.21
C LYS A 99 6.50 2.62 -46.70
N ALA A 100 6.89 2.91 -45.46
CA ALA A 100 8.04 2.32 -44.79
C ALA A 100 7.88 0.79 -44.68
N VAL A 101 6.72 0.34 -44.18
CA VAL A 101 6.42 -1.09 -43.99
C VAL A 101 6.25 -1.83 -45.32
N HIS A 102 5.59 -1.21 -46.31
CA HIS A 102 5.29 -1.88 -47.58
C HIS A 102 6.40 -1.76 -48.64
N ASN A 103 7.51 -1.08 -48.34
CA ASN A 103 8.60 -0.83 -49.30
C ASN A 103 8.08 -0.39 -50.67
N GLY A 104 7.04 0.47 -50.67
CA GLY A 104 6.36 0.86 -51.90
C GLY A 104 7.36 1.45 -52.91
N THR A 105 7.16 1.20 -54.19
CA THR A 105 8.03 1.74 -55.26
C THR A 105 8.08 3.28 -55.27
N ASN A 106 7.12 3.93 -54.59
CA ASN A 106 7.02 5.38 -54.40
C ASN A 106 7.49 5.86 -53.01
N ALA A 107 8.12 4.99 -52.21
CA ALA A 107 8.69 5.37 -50.90
C ALA A 107 9.98 6.15 -51.13
N SER A 108 10.03 7.36 -50.59
CA SER A 108 11.25 8.18 -50.56
C SER A 108 12.32 7.54 -49.67
N PRO A 109 13.62 7.80 -49.91
CA PRO A 109 14.70 7.30 -49.07
C PRO A 109 14.48 7.50 -47.55
N PRO A 110 14.12 8.69 -47.04
CA PRO A 110 13.88 8.86 -45.61
C PRO A 110 12.67 8.08 -45.09
N GLU A 111 11.63 7.84 -45.92
CA GLU A 111 10.49 6.99 -45.52
C GLU A 111 10.93 5.52 -45.35
N LYS A 112 11.94 5.04 -46.08
CA LYS A 112 12.47 3.67 -45.93
C LYS A 112 13.31 3.51 -44.67
N ASP A 113 14.05 4.56 -44.30
CA ASP A 113 14.91 4.58 -43.12
C ASP A 113 14.10 4.57 -41.80
N LEU A 114 12.78 4.81 -41.86
CA LEU A 114 11.88 4.72 -40.70
C LEU A 114 11.59 3.28 -40.25
N LEU A 115 11.78 2.28 -41.11
CA LEU A 115 11.43 0.88 -40.79
C LEU A 115 12.05 0.35 -39.48
N PRO A 116 13.38 0.45 -39.24
CA PRO A 116 13.97 -0.04 -37.98
C PRO A 116 13.41 0.68 -36.74
N LEU A 117 13.11 1.98 -36.86
CA LEU A 117 12.52 2.75 -35.76
C LEU A 117 11.08 2.32 -35.48
N ILE A 118 10.31 1.98 -36.52
CA ILE A 118 8.96 1.43 -36.40
C ILE A 118 9.01 0.05 -35.72
N GLU A 119 9.95 -0.81 -36.10
CA GLU A 119 10.13 -2.13 -35.49
C GLU A 119 10.52 -2.01 -34.00
N GLN A 120 11.43 -1.09 -33.66
CA GLN A 120 11.79 -0.82 -32.26
C GLN A 120 10.59 -0.30 -31.46
N ARG A 121 9.83 0.64 -32.02
CA ARG A 121 8.59 1.16 -31.40
C ARG A 121 7.60 0.03 -31.16
N ASP A 122 7.34 -0.81 -32.16
CA ASP A 122 6.36 -1.89 -32.07
C ASP A 122 6.78 -2.94 -31.05
N GLN A 123 8.08 -3.27 -30.97
CA GLN A 123 8.62 -4.14 -29.94
C GLN A 123 8.44 -3.54 -28.54
N SER A 124 8.74 -2.26 -28.36
CA SER A 124 8.51 -1.56 -27.09
C SER A 124 7.02 -1.50 -26.73
N ALA A 125 6.14 -1.27 -27.70
CA ALA A 125 4.68 -1.27 -27.49
C ALA A 125 4.17 -2.65 -27.06
N ILE A 126 4.67 -3.73 -27.65
CA ILE A 126 4.37 -5.11 -27.25
C ILE A 126 4.86 -5.36 -25.81
N ASN A 127 6.08 -4.93 -25.48
CA ASN A 127 6.64 -5.08 -24.13
C ASN A 127 5.81 -4.32 -23.08
N VAL A 128 5.43 -3.07 -23.37
CA VAL A 128 4.57 -2.26 -22.50
C VAL A 128 3.20 -2.91 -22.32
N ALA A 129 2.59 -3.42 -23.40
CA ALA A 129 1.31 -4.12 -23.32
C ALA A 129 1.40 -5.39 -22.47
N LYS A 130 2.49 -6.15 -22.59
CA LYS A 130 2.76 -7.34 -21.77
C LYS A 130 2.91 -6.96 -20.29
N HIS A 131 3.73 -5.95 -19.98
CA HIS A 131 3.89 -5.47 -18.61
C HIS A 131 2.58 -4.95 -18.02
N ALA A 132 1.76 -4.25 -18.81
CA ALA A 132 0.45 -3.80 -18.36
C ALA A 132 -0.49 -4.99 -18.03
N ALA A 133 -0.44 -6.06 -18.81
CA ALA A 133 -1.19 -7.29 -18.52
C ALA A 133 -0.68 -7.97 -17.24
N ASP A 134 0.64 -8.13 -17.09
CA ASP A 134 1.24 -8.72 -15.89
C ASP A 134 0.87 -7.92 -14.62
N VAL A 135 0.88 -6.59 -14.71
CA VAL A 135 0.47 -5.69 -13.61
C VAL A 135 -1.02 -5.86 -13.29
N ALA A 136 -1.88 -5.96 -14.31
CA ALA A 136 -3.30 -6.20 -14.11
C ALA A 136 -3.56 -7.54 -13.40
N ASP A 137 -2.84 -8.60 -13.79
CA ASP A 137 -2.94 -9.92 -13.17
C ASP A 137 -2.48 -9.90 -11.70
N VAL A 138 -1.32 -9.29 -11.41
CA VAL A 138 -0.83 -9.13 -10.03
C VAL A 138 -1.81 -8.33 -9.19
N ARG A 139 -2.40 -7.27 -9.73
CA ARG A 139 -3.41 -6.46 -9.03
C ARG A 139 -4.69 -7.25 -8.75
N SER A 140 -5.12 -8.09 -9.70
CA SER A 140 -6.26 -8.99 -9.51
C SER A 140 -6.00 -9.98 -8.38
N ASN A 141 -4.85 -10.66 -8.41
CA ASN A 141 -4.44 -11.61 -7.37
C ASN A 141 -4.33 -10.95 -5.99
N LEU A 142 -3.76 -9.74 -5.92
CA LEU A 142 -3.70 -8.97 -4.69
C LEU A 142 -5.09 -8.66 -4.14
N THR A 143 -6.02 -8.27 -5.01
CA THR A 143 -7.40 -7.98 -4.63
C THR A 143 -8.11 -9.23 -4.10
N GLU A 144 -7.88 -10.39 -4.72
CA GLU A 144 -8.42 -11.67 -4.24
C GLU A 144 -7.87 -12.01 -2.85
N VAL A 145 -6.55 -11.94 -2.65
CA VAL A 145 -5.91 -12.21 -1.35
C VAL A 145 -6.40 -11.23 -0.28
N GLN A 146 -6.53 -9.95 -0.60
CA GLN A 146 -7.07 -8.95 0.33
C GLN A 146 -8.52 -9.25 0.72
N SER A 147 -9.35 -9.68 -0.23
CA SER A 147 -10.73 -10.07 0.05
C SER A 147 -10.80 -11.31 0.95
N ALA A 148 -9.95 -12.31 0.71
CA ALA A 148 -9.84 -13.50 1.52
C ALA A 148 -9.35 -13.17 2.94
N MET A 149 -8.35 -12.30 3.05
CA MET A 149 -7.83 -11.79 4.33
C MET A 149 -8.92 -11.07 5.13
N ALA A 150 -9.68 -10.18 4.49
CA ALA A 150 -10.81 -9.49 5.14
C ALA A 150 -11.87 -10.48 5.65
N ARG A 151 -12.15 -11.56 4.91
CA ARG A 151 -13.06 -12.62 5.35
C ARG A 151 -12.51 -13.38 6.56
N VAL A 152 -11.23 -13.76 6.54
CA VAL A 152 -10.58 -14.46 7.67
C VAL A 152 -10.54 -13.58 8.92
N ILE A 153 -10.22 -12.28 8.78
CA ILE A 153 -10.25 -11.34 9.90
C ILE A 153 -11.64 -11.29 10.54
N ARG A 154 -12.70 -11.18 9.73
CA ARG A 154 -14.08 -11.20 10.25
C ARG A 154 -14.41 -12.50 10.99
N GLN A 155 -13.97 -13.64 10.46
CA GLN A 155 -14.15 -14.93 11.13
C GLN A 155 -13.37 -15.01 12.45
N ASN A 156 -12.12 -14.55 12.46
CA ASN A 156 -11.30 -14.51 13.68
C ASN A 156 -11.92 -13.61 14.75
N VAL A 157 -12.47 -12.45 14.36
CA VAL A 157 -13.19 -11.57 15.30
C VAL A 157 -14.42 -12.28 15.88
N GLY A 158 -15.22 -12.95 15.04
CA GLY A 158 -16.39 -13.72 15.52
C GLY A 158 -16.01 -14.90 16.42
N LEU A 159 -14.96 -15.66 16.08
CA LEU A 159 -14.47 -16.74 16.93
C LEU A 159 -13.93 -16.19 18.27
N THR A 160 -13.23 -15.06 18.23
CA THR A 160 -12.71 -14.43 19.44
C THR A 160 -13.83 -13.95 20.35
N SER A 161 -14.93 -13.40 19.82
CA SER A 161 -16.09 -13.05 20.65
C SER A 161 -16.73 -14.29 21.30
N THR A 162 -16.90 -15.38 20.55
CA THR A 162 -17.43 -16.63 21.12
C THR A 162 -16.50 -17.24 22.18
N LEU A 163 -15.18 -17.08 22.03
CA LEU A 163 -14.21 -17.52 23.03
C LEU A 163 -14.32 -16.69 24.32
N PHE A 164 -14.55 -15.38 24.21
CA PHE A 164 -14.77 -14.52 25.38
C PHE A 164 -16.08 -14.87 26.09
N GLU A 165 -17.16 -15.11 25.35
CA GLU A 165 -18.44 -15.56 25.92
C GLU A 165 -18.28 -16.88 26.66
N LEU A 166 -17.64 -17.88 26.04
CA LEU A 166 -17.41 -19.18 26.66
C LEU A 166 -16.48 -19.10 27.87
N ALA A 167 -15.44 -18.26 27.81
CA ALA A 167 -14.56 -18.03 28.96
C ALA A 167 -15.31 -17.40 30.13
N GLU A 168 -16.22 -16.46 29.88
CA GLU A 168 -17.05 -15.85 30.92
C GLU A 168 -18.06 -16.86 31.47
N GLU A 169 -18.67 -17.72 30.64
CA GLU A 169 -19.51 -18.82 31.12
C GLU A 169 -18.76 -19.80 32.01
N VAL A 170 -17.52 -20.17 31.64
CA VAL A 170 -16.67 -21.06 32.46
C VAL A 170 -16.31 -20.40 33.77
N LYS A 171 -15.95 -19.12 33.75
CA LYS A 171 -15.68 -18.33 34.95
C LYS A 171 -16.90 -18.22 35.86
N GLN A 172 -18.09 -17.99 35.31
CA GLN A 172 -19.35 -17.97 36.07
C GLN A 172 -19.66 -19.34 36.69
N LYS A 173 -19.52 -20.44 35.92
CA LYS A 173 -19.70 -21.81 36.43
C LYS A 173 -18.68 -22.16 37.52
N GLN A 174 -17.44 -21.67 37.40
CA GLN A 174 -16.42 -21.84 38.43
C GLN A 174 -16.73 -21.02 39.68
N ALA A 175 -17.16 -19.76 39.51
CA ALA A 175 -17.57 -18.91 40.62
C ALA A 175 -18.78 -19.49 41.37
N SER A 176 -19.82 -19.96 40.65
CA SER A 176 -20.99 -20.58 41.27
C SER A 176 -20.62 -21.85 42.04
N ARG A 177 -19.71 -22.67 41.51
CA ARG A 177 -19.22 -23.87 42.21
C ARG A 177 -18.41 -23.56 43.47
N LEU A 178 -17.74 -22.40 43.50
CA LEU A 178 -17.04 -21.90 44.69
C LEU A 178 -18.00 -21.22 45.68
N ASP A 179 -19.13 -20.68 45.21
CA ASP A 179 -20.19 -20.10 46.04
C ASP A 179 -21.15 -21.14 46.63
N ASP A 180 -21.10 -22.40 46.19
CA ASP A 180 -21.82 -23.50 46.83
C ASP A 180 -21.48 -23.56 48.33
N GLU A 181 -22.50 -23.42 49.18
CA GLU A 181 -22.36 -23.29 50.64
C GLU A 181 -21.65 -24.52 51.26
N GLU A 182 -21.85 -25.69 50.66
CA GLU A 182 -21.14 -26.93 51.00
C GLU A 182 -19.63 -26.79 50.73
N THR A 183 -19.23 -26.39 49.52
CA THR A 183 -17.82 -26.17 49.14
C THR A 183 -17.16 -25.11 50.01
N GLN A 184 -17.84 -23.99 50.31
CA GLN A 184 -17.32 -22.97 51.21
C GLN A 184 -17.15 -23.47 52.64
N SER A 185 -18.08 -24.28 53.14
CA SER A 185 -18.01 -24.84 54.49
C SER A 185 -16.83 -25.82 54.62
N GLU A 186 -16.56 -26.61 53.59
CA GLU A 186 -15.42 -27.52 53.54
C GLU A 186 -14.09 -26.76 53.47
N ILE A 187 -14.01 -25.71 52.66
CA ILE A 187 -12.82 -24.84 52.59
C ILE A 187 -12.55 -24.21 53.96
N ARG A 188 -13.57 -23.62 54.61
CA ARG A 188 -13.41 -23.03 55.96
C ARG A 188 -12.98 -24.06 56.99
N ARG A 189 -13.53 -25.29 56.92
CA ARG A 189 -13.14 -26.39 57.80
C ARG A 189 -11.67 -26.79 57.59
N LEU A 190 -11.24 -26.90 56.34
CA LEU A 190 -9.85 -27.25 55.98
C LEU A 190 -8.88 -26.14 56.39
N GLU A 191 -9.22 -24.87 56.18
CA GLU A 191 -8.42 -23.74 56.67
C GLU A 191 -8.32 -23.73 58.20
N ALA A 192 -9.42 -23.96 58.91
CA ALA A 192 -9.41 -24.03 60.36
C ALA A 192 -8.53 -25.19 60.85
N ALA A 193 -8.60 -26.35 60.20
CA ALA A 193 -7.76 -27.50 60.49
C ALA A 193 -6.28 -27.23 60.19
N MET A 194 -5.97 -26.55 59.08
CA MET A 194 -4.60 -26.16 58.71
C MET A 194 -4.03 -25.14 59.69
N ARG A 195 -4.79 -24.10 60.07
CA ARG A 195 -4.37 -23.11 61.07
C ARG A 195 -4.12 -23.78 62.42
N ALA A 196 -5.01 -24.67 62.85
CA ALA A 196 -4.82 -25.45 64.07
C ALA A 196 -3.56 -26.33 63.99
N SER A 197 -3.31 -26.98 62.85
CA SER A 197 -2.10 -27.78 62.63
C SER A 197 -0.84 -26.92 62.66
N ARG A 198 -0.81 -25.78 61.95
CA ARG A 198 0.31 -24.84 61.93
C ARG A 198 0.58 -24.25 63.32
N GLN A 199 -0.46 -23.93 64.09
CA GLN A 199 -0.31 -23.47 65.46
C GLN A 199 0.26 -24.56 66.37
N ARG A 200 -0.22 -25.82 66.27
CA ARG A 200 0.36 -26.95 67.00
C ARG A 200 1.81 -27.17 66.62
N TRP A 201 2.14 -27.11 65.34
CA TRP A 201 3.51 -27.24 64.85
C TRP A 201 4.41 -26.13 65.39
N ARG A 202 3.94 -24.88 65.40
CA ARG A 202 4.67 -23.75 65.97
C ARG A 202 4.95 -23.94 67.46
N VAL A 203 3.98 -24.44 68.22
CA VAL A 203 4.16 -24.76 69.65
C VAL A 203 5.17 -25.89 69.85
N ILE A 204 5.03 -26.99 69.10
CA ILE A 204 5.96 -28.13 69.19
C ILE A 204 7.38 -27.69 68.81
N LYS A 205 7.55 -26.90 67.75
CA LYS A 205 8.84 -26.37 67.31
C LYS A 205 9.44 -25.43 68.37
N GLY A 206 8.64 -24.52 68.94
CA GLY A 206 9.09 -23.62 70.00
C GLY A 206 9.53 -24.35 71.27
N VAL A 207 8.79 -25.39 71.68
CA VAL A 207 9.15 -26.22 72.83
C VAL A 207 10.41 -27.05 72.54
N ALA A 208 10.51 -27.66 71.35
CA ALA A 208 11.70 -28.44 70.97
C ALA A 208 12.95 -27.56 70.90
N SER A 209 12.87 -26.37 70.30
CA SER A 209 13.96 -25.39 70.26
C SER A 209 14.38 -24.95 71.67
N GLY A 210 13.40 -24.64 72.54
CA GLY A 210 13.66 -24.28 73.94
C GLY A 210 14.34 -25.39 74.76
N ILE A 211 13.93 -26.65 74.56
CA ILE A 211 14.55 -27.81 75.22
C ILE A 211 15.99 -28.01 74.73
N VAL A 212 16.22 -27.98 73.42
CA VAL A 212 17.56 -28.19 72.84
C VAL A 212 18.50 -27.06 73.28
N ALA A 213 18.09 -25.80 73.18
CA ALA A 213 18.89 -24.66 73.61
C ALA A 213 19.12 -24.63 75.13
N GLY A 214 18.14 -25.05 75.94
CA GLY A 214 18.24 -25.09 77.41
C GLY A 214 18.96 -26.32 77.97
N SER A 215 19.13 -27.38 77.19
CA SER A 215 19.76 -28.65 77.62
C SER A 215 21.29 -28.60 77.77
N GLY A 216 21.94 -27.53 77.29
CA GLY A 216 23.41 -27.38 77.34
C GLY A 216 24.16 -28.20 76.28
N VAL A 217 23.47 -28.84 75.34
CA VAL A 217 24.06 -29.52 74.18
C VAL A 217 24.55 -28.48 73.16
N ASP A 218 25.73 -28.70 72.56
CA ASP A 218 26.35 -27.81 71.55
C ASP A 218 25.64 -27.91 70.19
N TRP A 219 24.40 -27.42 70.14
CA TRP A 219 23.53 -27.45 68.96
C TRP A 219 24.02 -26.57 67.80
N ALA A 220 24.94 -25.64 68.06
CA ALA A 220 25.50 -24.77 67.04
C ALA A 220 26.43 -25.53 66.07
N ARG A 221 27.06 -26.62 66.50
CA ARG A 221 27.98 -27.42 65.66
C ARG A 221 27.31 -28.55 64.90
N ASP A 222 26.20 -29.08 65.39
CA ASP A 222 25.40 -30.09 64.71
C ASP A 222 24.41 -29.44 63.73
N ALA A 223 24.54 -29.74 62.44
CA ALA A 223 23.68 -29.20 61.39
C ALA A 223 22.20 -29.52 61.62
N LYS A 224 21.87 -30.70 62.18
CA LYS A 224 20.48 -31.11 62.43
C LYS A 224 19.87 -30.37 63.61
N LEU A 225 20.63 -30.16 64.69
CA LEU A 225 20.15 -29.42 65.85
C LEU A 225 20.06 -27.91 65.56
N ARG A 226 20.96 -27.40 64.73
CA ARG A 226 20.93 -26.02 64.25
C ARG A 226 19.66 -25.72 63.45
N GLU A 227 19.21 -26.64 62.60
CA GLU A 227 17.96 -26.53 61.83
C GLU A 227 16.71 -26.61 62.72
N VAL A 228 16.74 -27.43 63.77
CA VAL A 228 15.62 -27.53 64.72
C VAL A 228 15.48 -26.25 65.56
N VAL A 229 16.59 -25.58 65.88
CA VAL A 229 16.61 -24.38 66.72
C VAL A 229 16.40 -23.09 65.91
N LEU A 230 16.97 -22.99 64.71
CA LEU A 230 16.83 -21.82 63.84
C LEU A 230 15.64 -21.98 62.91
N ASP A 231 14.68 -21.07 63.00
CA ASP A 231 13.63 -20.91 61.99
C ASP A 231 14.24 -20.40 60.68
N LEU A 232 14.70 -21.31 59.82
CA LEU A 232 15.09 -20.98 58.45
C LEU A 232 13.89 -20.80 57.51
N ASP A 233 12.68 -21.14 57.97
CA ASP A 233 11.41 -20.95 57.25
C ASP A 233 10.53 -19.91 57.97
N GLY A 234 11.08 -18.72 58.21
CA GLY A 234 10.31 -17.57 58.69
C GLY A 234 9.45 -16.99 57.56
N ASP A 235 8.14 -17.18 57.68
CA ASP A 235 7.01 -16.48 57.03
C ASP A 235 7.38 -15.22 56.19
N GLU A 236 7.48 -15.41 54.86
CA GLU A 236 6.74 -14.57 53.88
C GLU A 236 5.37 -15.21 53.61
#